data_AF-A0A5J4VW68-F1
#
_entry.id   AF-A0A5J4VW68-F1
#
_cell.length_a   1.000
_cell.length_b   1.000
_cell.length_c   1.000
_cell.angle_alpha   90.00
_cell.angle_beta   90.00
_cell.angle_gamma   90.00
#
_symmetry.space_group_name_H-M   'P 1'
#
loop_
_entity.id
_entity.type
_entity.pdbx_description
1 polymer ?
#
loop_
_entity_poly.entity_id
_entity_poly.type
_entity_poly.pdbx_seq_one_letter_code
_entity_poly.pdbx_strand_id
1 'polypeptide(L)'
;MHKCLDRKRFHFVLADTDQIDIAIARDKDKDCHQQFESIVMDKQFYDQHAYQYLLDPIKDIYDYKKMLGFAIENDGYELTSFGPKCYSMIVHKWNKEKQQYEFKPKITSKGISSSQQISHNDYVNVINKDIVKKGLSAKDYEIKD
;
A
#
# COMPACT_ATOMS: atom_id res chain seq x y z
N MET A 1 -7.30 13.60 -11.47
CA MET A 1 -6.88 13.24 -10.10
C MET A 1 -6.15 14.37 -9.39
N HIS A 2 -4.87 14.68 -9.66
CA HIS A 2 -4.11 15.66 -8.87
C HIS A 2 -4.74 17.08 -8.73
N LYS A 3 -5.54 17.53 -9.70
CA LYS A 3 -6.21 18.84 -9.67
C LYS A 3 -7.33 18.94 -8.62
N CYS A 4 -8.01 17.84 -8.31
CA CYS A 4 -9.19 17.82 -7.44
C CYS A 4 -8.92 17.30 -6.02
N LEU A 5 -7.67 16.97 -5.68
CA LEU A 5 -7.27 16.45 -4.36
C LEU A 5 -6.53 17.50 -3.53
N ASP A 6 -6.73 17.47 -2.21
CA ASP A 6 -5.96 18.25 -1.25
C ASP A 6 -4.53 17.71 -1.12
N ARG A 7 -3.58 18.45 -1.70
CA ARG A 7 -2.15 18.09 -1.76
C ARG A 7 -1.45 18.12 -0.41
N LYS A 8 -2.06 18.70 0.63
CA LYS A 8 -1.51 18.68 1.99
C LYS A 8 -1.96 17.45 2.78
N ARG A 9 -2.90 16.67 2.22
CA ARG A 9 -3.56 15.56 2.89
C ARG A 9 -3.25 14.21 2.25
N PHE A 10 -2.27 14.14 1.35
CA PHE A 10 -1.69 12.87 0.94
C PHE A 10 -0.18 13.00 0.72
N HIS A 11 0.51 11.88 0.86
CA HIS A 11 1.95 11.78 0.69
C HIS A 11 2.29 10.53 -0.13
N PHE A 12 3.15 10.69 -1.14
CA PHE A 12 3.76 9.55 -1.81
C PHE A 12 4.76 8.90 -0.87
N VAL A 13 4.60 7.60 -0.63
CA VAL A 13 5.48 6.84 0.27
C VAL A 13 6.47 6.02 -0.52
N LEU A 14 5.99 5.22 -1.47
CA LEU A 14 6.81 4.33 -2.30
C LEU A 14 6.27 4.29 -3.72
N ALA A 15 7.17 4.03 -4.66
CA ALA A 15 6.84 3.66 -6.02
C ALA A 15 7.75 2.50 -6.45
N ASP A 16 7.19 1.54 -7.17
CA ASP A 16 7.91 0.51 -7.92
C ASP A 16 7.47 0.59 -9.39
N THR A 17 7.89 -0.35 -10.24
CA THR A 17 7.61 -0.34 -11.68
C THR A 17 6.13 -0.12 -12.02
N ASP A 18 5.23 -0.78 -11.30
CA ASP A 18 3.80 -0.86 -11.60
C ASP A 18 2.89 -0.60 -10.39
N GLN A 19 3.45 -0.13 -9.26
CA GLN A 19 2.69 0.19 -8.06
C GLN A 19 3.16 1.50 -7.42
N ILE A 20 2.23 2.19 -6.77
CA ILE A 20 2.49 3.39 -5.97
C ILE A 20 1.73 3.24 -4.64
N ASP A 21 2.43 3.42 -3.53
CA ASP A 21 1.84 3.46 -2.20
C ASP A 21 1.69 4.91 -1.74
N ILE A 22 0.45 5.30 -1.39
CA ILE A 22 0.08 6.66 -1.01
C ILE A 22 -0.52 6.65 0.39
N ALA A 23 0.02 7.47 1.28
CA ALA A 23 -0.58 7.73 2.58
C ALA A 23 -1.61 8.85 2.44
N ILE A 24 -2.83 8.63 2.93
CA ILE A 24 -3.93 9.61 2.86
C ILE A 24 -4.33 10.00 4.28
N ALA A 25 -4.49 11.30 4.52
CA ALA A 25 -4.92 11.81 5.82
C ALA A 25 -6.31 11.25 6.16
N ARG A 26 -6.40 10.65 7.35
CA ARG A 26 -7.60 9.97 7.80
C ARG A 26 -8.74 10.95 8.09
N ASP A 27 -9.94 10.58 7.65
CA ASP A 27 -11.19 11.07 8.23
C ASP A 27 -11.52 10.24 9.46
N LYS A 28 -11.80 10.88 10.60
CA LYS A 28 -12.07 10.20 11.86
C LYS A 28 -13.33 9.34 11.80
N ASP A 29 -14.26 9.73 10.93
CA ASP A 29 -15.56 9.08 10.78
C ASP A 29 -15.56 7.98 9.71
N LYS A 30 -14.41 7.74 9.05
CA LYS A 30 -14.25 6.72 8.01
C LYS A 30 -13.17 5.69 8.35
N ASP A 31 -13.29 4.55 7.71
CA ASP A 31 -12.29 3.47 7.74
C ASP A 31 -11.26 3.65 6.60
N CYS A 32 -10.34 2.68 6.45
CA CYS A 32 -9.31 2.72 5.41
C CYS A 32 -9.87 2.62 3.97
N HIS A 33 -11.14 2.23 3.79
CA HIS A 33 -11.78 2.20 2.48
C HIS A 33 -12.20 3.60 2.00
N GLN A 34 -12.01 4.66 2.81
CA GLN A 34 -12.25 6.04 2.37
C GLN A 34 -11.48 6.42 1.10
N GLN A 35 -10.33 5.77 0.85
CA GLN A 35 -9.44 6.07 -0.27
C GLN A 35 -9.22 7.59 -0.42
N PHE A 36 -9.50 8.17 -1.58
CA PHE A 36 -9.33 9.60 -1.86
C PHE A 36 -10.51 10.46 -1.41
N GLU A 37 -11.65 9.87 -1.06
CA GLU A 37 -12.93 10.58 -0.88
C GLU A 37 -12.83 11.71 0.16
N SER A 38 -12.11 11.48 1.25
CA SER A 38 -11.94 12.47 2.34
C SER A 38 -10.99 13.62 2.02
N ILE A 39 -10.32 13.57 0.87
CA ILE A 39 -9.39 14.62 0.43
C ILE A 39 -9.79 15.22 -0.92
N VAL A 40 -10.96 14.87 -1.45
CA VAL A 40 -11.51 15.50 -2.66
C VAL A 40 -11.96 16.93 -2.32
N MET A 41 -11.35 17.92 -2.97
CA MET A 41 -11.71 19.33 -2.84
C MET A 41 -12.72 19.78 -3.91
N ASP A 42 -12.67 19.19 -5.10
CA ASP A 42 -13.59 19.48 -6.20
C ASP A 42 -14.31 18.19 -6.60
N LYS A 43 -15.47 17.97 -5.95
CA LYS A 43 -16.26 16.75 -6.13
C LYS A 43 -16.81 16.63 -7.55
N GLN A 44 -17.23 17.73 -8.17
CA GLN A 44 -17.77 17.70 -9.53
C GLN A 44 -16.70 17.25 -10.52
N PHE A 45 -15.48 17.81 -10.42
CA PHE A 45 -14.37 17.38 -11.25
C PHE A 45 -13.94 15.94 -10.95
N TYR A 46 -13.92 15.55 -9.67
CA TYR A 46 -13.59 14.19 -9.27
C TYR A 46 -14.57 13.16 -9.87
N ASP A 47 -15.88 13.35 -9.68
CA ASP A 47 -16.90 12.42 -10.15
C ASP A 47 -16.89 12.31 -11.70
N GLN A 48 -16.53 13.39 -12.41
CA GLN A 48 -16.42 13.40 -13.87
C GLN A 48 -15.16 12.70 -14.41
N HIS A 49 -14.05 12.72 -13.67
CA HIS A 49 -12.73 12.34 -14.20
C HIS A 49 -12.00 11.22 -13.45
N ALA A 50 -12.38 10.88 -12.22
CA ALA A 50 -11.66 9.88 -11.41
C ALA A 50 -11.62 8.52 -12.12
N TYR A 51 -12.76 8.07 -12.63
CA TYR A 51 -12.92 6.80 -13.33
C TYR A 51 -12.32 6.77 -14.74
N GLN A 52 -11.70 7.86 -15.21
CA GLN A 52 -10.83 7.80 -16.39
C GLN A 52 -9.50 7.10 -16.08
N TYR A 53 -9.08 7.12 -14.82
CA TYR A 53 -7.80 6.57 -14.35
C TYR A 53 -7.98 5.47 -13.31
N LEU A 54 -9.03 5.53 -12.49
CA LEU A 54 -9.40 4.48 -11.54
C LEU A 54 -10.45 3.55 -12.12
N LEU A 55 -10.60 2.39 -11.49
CA LEU A 55 -11.67 1.44 -11.79
C LEU A 55 -13.04 2.02 -11.37
N ASP A 56 -14.00 1.94 -12.27
CA ASP A 56 -15.39 2.30 -12.10
C ASP A 56 -16.17 1.09 -11.54
N PRO A 57 -16.70 1.17 -10.31
CA PRO A 57 -17.40 0.06 -9.69
C PRO A 57 -18.73 -0.29 -10.38
N ILE A 58 -19.24 0.60 -11.24
CA ILE A 58 -20.51 0.43 -11.95
C ILE A 58 -20.29 -0.27 -13.31
N LYS A 59 -19.07 -0.24 -13.85
CA LYS A 59 -18.75 -0.82 -15.16
C LYS A 59 -18.34 -2.28 -15.07
N ASP A 60 -18.41 -2.96 -16.22
CA ASP A 60 -18.17 -4.40 -16.30
C ASP A 60 -16.67 -4.77 -16.26
N ILE A 61 -16.38 -6.05 -16.50
CA ILE A 61 -15.04 -6.66 -16.52
C ILE A 61 -14.01 -5.92 -17.39
N TYR A 62 -14.41 -5.16 -18.40
CA TYR A 62 -13.49 -4.46 -19.30
C TYR A 62 -12.86 -3.24 -18.63
N ASP A 63 -13.50 -2.65 -17.62
CA ASP A 63 -12.92 -1.52 -16.90
C ASP A 63 -11.76 -1.97 -15.98
N TYR A 64 -11.74 -3.23 -15.52
CA TYR A 64 -10.61 -3.83 -14.79
C TYR A 64 -9.29 -3.90 -15.59
N LYS A 65 -9.34 -3.79 -16.92
CA LYS A 65 -8.18 -3.86 -17.82
C LYS A 65 -7.94 -2.55 -18.57
N LYS A 66 -8.24 -1.42 -17.91
CA LYS A 66 -7.99 -0.11 -18.48
C LYS A 66 -6.51 0.12 -18.72
N MET A 67 -6.13 0.40 -19.97
CA MET A 67 -4.76 0.75 -20.34
C MET A 67 -4.34 2.04 -19.62
N LEU A 68 -3.21 2.01 -18.90
CA LEU A 68 -2.71 3.11 -18.06
C LEU A 68 -3.63 3.51 -16.89
N GLY A 69 -4.64 2.69 -16.58
CA GLY A 69 -5.43 2.85 -15.36
C GLY A 69 -4.72 2.27 -14.15
N PHE A 70 -5.15 2.69 -12.96
CA PHE A 70 -4.72 2.17 -11.68
C PHE A 70 -5.84 1.37 -11.03
N ALA A 71 -5.49 0.17 -10.55
CA ALA A 71 -6.34 -0.61 -9.68
C ALA A 71 -5.90 -0.42 -8.22
N ILE A 72 -6.86 -0.35 -7.32
CA ILE A 72 -6.57 -0.31 -5.88
C ILE A 72 -6.35 -1.76 -5.42
N GLU A 73 -5.10 -2.13 -5.21
CA GLU A 73 -4.77 -3.49 -4.81
C GLU A 73 -4.93 -3.74 -3.31
N ASN A 74 -4.59 -2.76 -2.48
CA ASN A 74 -4.58 -2.86 -1.04
C ASN A 74 -4.86 -1.49 -0.41
N ASP A 75 -5.72 -1.49 0.60
CA ASP A 75 -5.90 -0.41 1.56
C ASP A 75 -5.58 -0.93 2.96
N GLY A 76 -5.21 -0.01 3.85
CA GLY A 76 -4.68 -0.36 5.16
C GLY A 76 -4.38 0.87 6.01
N TYR A 77 -3.80 0.63 7.18
CA TYR A 77 -3.62 1.66 8.20
C TYR A 77 -2.16 2.03 8.46
N GLU A 78 -1.23 1.09 8.28
CA GLU A 78 0.18 1.28 8.62
C GLU A 78 1.05 0.76 7.49
N LEU A 79 2.05 1.57 7.10
CA LEU A 79 3.08 1.21 6.12
C LEU A 79 4.43 1.63 6.70
N THR A 80 5.30 0.64 6.88
CA THR A 80 6.67 0.81 7.39
C THR A 80 7.65 0.37 6.33
N SER A 81 8.55 1.26 5.92
CA SER A 81 9.50 1.01 4.82
C SER A 81 10.93 1.34 5.22
N PHE A 82 11.87 0.47 4.84
CA PHE A 82 13.30 0.74 4.96
C PHE A 82 13.93 1.17 3.63
N GLY A 83 13.24 0.94 2.52
CA GLY A 83 13.76 1.25 1.21
C GLY A 83 13.04 0.52 0.08
N PRO A 84 13.57 0.62 -1.15
CA PRO A 84 12.97 -0.01 -2.31
C PRO A 84 12.79 -1.52 -2.10
N LYS A 85 11.56 -2.02 -2.34
CA LYS A 85 11.19 -3.44 -2.21
C LYS A 85 11.48 -4.06 -0.82
N CYS A 86 11.56 -3.24 0.23
CA CYS A 86 11.72 -3.66 1.61
C CYS A 86 10.78 -2.87 2.54
N TYR A 87 9.54 -3.35 2.67
CA TYR A 87 8.49 -2.70 3.44
C TYR A 87 7.46 -3.70 3.97
N SER A 88 6.68 -3.26 4.97
CA SER A 88 5.54 -4.00 5.48
C SER A 88 4.33 -3.09 5.66
N MET A 89 3.15 -3.59 5.29
CA MET A 89 1.88 -2.88 5.38
C MET A 89 0.85 -3.71 6.15
N ILE A 90 0.10 -3.09 7.05
CA ILE A 90 -1.10 -3.70 7.64
C ILE A 90 -2.28 -3.42 6.72
N VAL A 91 -2.69 -4.44 5.95
CA VAL A 91 -3.78 -4.34 4.97
C VAL A 91 -5.11 -4.79 5.58
N HIS A 92 -6.20 -4.15 5.17
CA HIS A 92 -7.56 -4.56 5.48
C HIS A 92 -8.07 -5.45 4.34
N LYS A 93 -8.23 -6.75 4.60
CA LYS A 93 -8.65 -7.70 3.54
C LYS A 93 -9.79 -8.59 3.97
N TRP A 94 -10.64 -8.92 3.01
CA TRP A 94 -11.69 -9.92 3.18
C TRP A 94 -11.08 -11.31 3.39
N ASN A 95 -11.40 -11.94 4.53
CA ASN A 95 -11.10 -13.33 4.79
C ASN A 95 -12.30 -14.19 4.34
N LYS A 96 -12.08 -15.04 3.33
CA LYS A 96 -13.12 -15.93 2.77
C LYS A 96 -13.61 -16.99 3.76
N GLU A 97 -12.73 -17.51 4.61
CA GLU A 97 -13.05 -18.57 5.58
C GLU A 97 -13.90 -18.04 6.73
N LYS A 98 -13.49 -16.88 7.28
CA LYS A 98 -14.20 -16.23 8.39
C LYS A 98 -15.39 -15.37 7.95
N GLN A 99 -15.53 -15.14 6.64
CA GLN A 99 -16.54 -14.24 6.06
C GLN A 99 -16.57 -12.85 6.72
N GLN A 100 -15.39 -12.30 6.99
CA GLN A 100 -15.24 -10.96 7.58
C GLN A 100 -13.95 -10.31 7.11
N TYR A 101 -13.88 -8.99 7.19
CA TYR A 101 -12.62 -8.29 7.01
C TYR A 101 -11.69 -8.51 8.22
N GLU A 102 -10.40 -8.61 7.96
CA GLU A 102 -9.38 -8.66 8.99
C GLU A 102 -8.13 -7.88 8.59
N PHE A 103 -7.37 -7.50 9.60
CA PHE A 103 -6.04 -6.89 9.42
C PHE A 103 -4.99 -7.97 9.26
N LYS A 104 -4.24 -7.91 8.16
CA LYS A 104 -3.15 -8.83 7.87
C LYS A 104 -1.89 -8.08 7.46
N PRO A 105 -0.71 -8.50 7.92
CA PRO A 105 0.54 -7.95 7.42
C PRO A 105 0.80 -8.45 5.99
N LYS A 106 1.01 -7.51 5.06
CA LYS A 106 1.66 -7.73 3.77
C LYS A 106 3.13 -7.36 3.94
N ILE A 107 4.04 -8.27 3.60
CA ILE A 107 5.48 -8.06 3.75
C ILE A 107 6.11 -8.20 2.38
N THR A 108 6.89 -7.20 1.99
CA THR A 108 7.70 -7.20 0.77
C THR A 108 9.15 -7.04 1.21
N SER A 109 9.96 -8.09 1.01
CA SER A 109 11.36 -8.10 1.42
C SER A 109 12.21 -8.77 0.34
N LYS A 110 12.62 -8.02 -0.68
CA LYS A 110 13.43 -8.59 -1.76
C LYS A 110 14.81 -9.01 -1.24
N GLY A 111 15.26 -10.20 -1.64
CA GLY A 111 16.56 -10.75 -1.21
C GLY A 111 16.54 -11.44 0.16
N ILE A 112 15.38 -11.49 0.83
CA ILE A 112 15.20 -12.19 2.10
C ILE A 112 14.53 -13.55 1.88
N SER A 113 15.08 -14.59 2.49
CA SER A 113 14.49 -15.94 2.48
C SER A 113 13.24 -16.01 3.35
N SER A 114 12.23 -16.74 2.89
CA SER A 114 11.02 -17.04 3.68
C SER A 114 11.33 -17.78 4.99
N SER A 115 12.45 -18.52 5.06
CA SER A 115 12.89 -19.21 6.28
C SER A 115 13.23 -18.27 7.44
N GLN A 116 13.50 -16.99 7.18
CA GLN A 116 13.79 -16.01 8.23
C GLN A 116 12.54 -15.55 8.98
N GLN A 117 11.34 -15.92 8.50
CA GLN A 117 10.05 -15.64 9.16
C GLN A 117 9.90 -14.17 9.58
N ILE A 118 10.25 -13.24 8.69
CA ILE A 118 10.11 -11.80 8.96
C ILE A 118 8.64 -11.45 9.18
N SER A 119 8.39 -10.62 10.19
CA SER A 119 7.06 -10.13 10.57
C SER A 119 6.99 -8.61 10.46
N HIS A 120 5.78 -8.04 10.44
CA HIS A 120 5.59 -6.59 10.48
C HIS A 120 6.24 -5.94 11.72
N ASN A 121 6.17 -6.63 12.87
CA ASN A 121 6.78 -6.13 14.11
C ASN A 121 8.31 -6.04 14.00
N ASP A 122 8.95 -6.88 13.20
CA ASP A 122 10.40 -6.77 12.95
C ASP A 122 10.73 -5.44 12.25
N TYR A 123 9.88 -5.00 11.31
CA TYR A 123 10.03 -3.68 10.67
C TYR A 123 9.86 -2.54 11.69
N VAL A 124 8.79 -2.60 12.49
CA VAL A 124 8.48 -1.57 13.49
C VAL A 124 9.58 -1.48 14.57
N ASN A 125 10.12 -2.62 15.00
CA ASN A 125 11.13 -2.67 16.05
C ASN A 125 12.48 -2.08 15.63
N VAL A 126 12.90 -2.21 14.37
CA VAL A 126 14.15 -1.58 13.91
C VAL A 126 14.02 -0.06 14.01
N ILE A 127 12.90 0.52 13.59
CA ILE A 127 12.70 1.99 13.64
C ILE A 127 12.58 2.47 15.09
N ASN A 128 11.72 1.83 15.88
CA ASN A 128 11.32 2.37 17.17
C ASN A 128 12.24 1.94 18.32
N LYS A 129 13.00 0.85 18.16
CA LYS A 129 13.78 0.23 19.23
C LYS A 129 15.21 -0.13 18.83
N ASP A 130 15.60 0.09 17.57
CA ASP A 130 16.89 -0.32 17.03
C ASP A 130 17.19 -1.83 17.20
N ILE A 131 16.15 -2.67 17.13
CA ILE A 131 16.28 -4.12 17.26
C ILE A 131 16.26 -4.76 15.88
N VAL A 132 17.40 -5.33 15.48
CA VAL A 132 17.55 -6.07 14.22
C VAL A 132 17.34 -7.57 14.43
N LYS A 133 16.44 -8.16 13.64
CA LYS A 133 16.28 -9.62 13.59
C LYS A 133 17.43 -10.24 12.80
N LYS A 134 18.24 -11.04 13.49
CA LYS A 134 19.35 -11.76 12.87
C LYS A 134 18.84 -13.04 12.21
N GLY A 135 19.22 -13.25 10.95
CA GLY A 135 18.98 -14.49 10.21
C GLY A 135 20.28 -15.00 9.58
N LEU A 136 20.29 -16.27 9.15
CA LEU A 136 21.31 -16.79 8.25
C LEU A 136 21.19 -16.00 6.94
N SER A 137 22.23 -15.26 6.55
CA SER A 137 22.22 -14.45 5.32
C SER A 137 21.94 -15.32 4.10
N ALA A 138 21.33 -14.74 3.07
CA ALA A 138 21.35 -15.34 1.75
C ALA A 138 22.80 -15.67 1.41
N LYS A 139 23.07 -16.93 1.06
CA LYS A 139 24.38 -17.37 0.59
C LYS A 139 24.79 -16.51 -0.62
N ASP A 140 26.03 -16.03 -0.59
CA ASP A 140 26.88 -15.73 -1.74
C ASP A 140 26.51 -14.52 -2.62
N TYR A 141 26.51 -13.32 -2.06
CA TYR A 141 26.95 -12.14 -2.84
C TYR A 141 28.33 -11.71 -2.33
N GLU A 142 29.38 -12.25 -2.94
CA GLU A 142 30.72 -11.64 -2.88
C GLU A 142 30.65 -10.29 -3.58
N ILE A 143 30.79 -9.21 -2.80
CA ILE A 143 31.16 -7.91 -3.35
C ILE A 143 32.64 -8.03 -3.70
N LYS A 144 32.96 -8.08 -4.98
CA LYS A 144 34.34 -7.90 -5.45
C LYS A 144 34.65 -6.40 -5.42
N ASP A 145 35.62 -6.04 -4.58
CA ASP A 145 36.27 -4.72 -4.58
C ASP A 145 37.01 -4.45 -5.90
#